data_AF-A0A7V6PXH2-F1
#
_entry.id   AF-A0A7V6PXH2-F1
#
_cell.length_a   1.000
_cell.length_b   1.000
_cell.length_c   1.000
_cell.angle_alpha   90.00
_cell.angle_beta   90.00
_cell.angle_gamma   90.00
#
_symmetry.space_group_name_H-M   'P 1'
#
loop_
_entity.id
_entity.type
_entity.pdbx_description
1 polymer ?
#
loop_
_entity_poly.entity_id
_entity_poly.type
_entity_poly.pdbx_seq_one_letter_code
_entity_poly.pdbx_strand_id
1 'polypeptide(L)'
;MKNKSLISTINIILVTVLLLSLFTGCQSQESRQKEDTQKSTVNEQTTEKPSEKSEEPPAKITILTGNFRGTDFNNVETTRIIEERTNTKINVIAVSWGDAYSNKQNVMLASQDLPDIMIVTGTADEIKFCDAGIILPLNKYWDKYTNIKKCRSEKIWEIMTYKDGNVYFVPTTAKIDHDNPLMVDSGPLYRKDWLDKFGLDIPTTLDEYYEVADAVSNRDPDGNNKKDTFAIIGCLGLMEAFGEVFSAFGVQPDNWMEKDGEIVFGSAQPETKEALKFLKKSMITA
;
A
#
# COMPACT_ATOMS: atom_id res chain seq x y z
N MET A 1 -15.01 18.74 -47.27
CA MET A 1 -15.62 19.74 -46.37
C MET A 1 -17.13 19.53 -46.10
N LYS A 2 -17.75 18.39 -46.44
CA LYS A 2 -19.21 18.18 -46.25
C LYS A 2 -19.62 17.44 -44.95
N ASN A 3 -18.68 16.97 -44.13
CA ASN A 3 -18.99 16.18 -42.92
C ASN A 3 -18.92 16.96 -41.60
N LYS A 4 -18.54 18.25 -41.62
CA LYS A 4 -18.44 19.06 -40.40
C LYS A 4 -19.79 19.62 -39.92
N SER A 5 -20.75 19.90 -40.82
CA SER A 5 -22.07 20.38 -40.38
C SER A 5 -22.92 19.26 -39.78
N LEU A 6 -22.80 18.01 -40.26
CA LEU A 6 -23.59 16.88 -39.77
C LEU A 6 -23.26 16.53 -38.31
N ILE A 7 -21.97 16.61 -37.94
CA ILE A 7 -21.48 16.35 -36.58
C ILE A 7 -21.91 17.48 -35.62
N SER A 8 -21.97 18.73 -36.11
CA SER A 8 -22.44 19.86 -35.31
C SER A 8 -23.93 19.77 -34.96
N THR A 9 -24.77 19.27 -35.87
CA THR A 9 -26.21 19.13 -35.64
C THR A 9 -26.54 18.00 -34.67
N ILE A 10 -25.76 16.90 -34.70
CA ILE A 10 -25.95 15.75 -33.79
C ILE A 10 -25.60 16.12 -32.34
N ASN A 11 -24.52 16.90 -32.13
CA ASN A 11 -24.13 17.34 -30.79
C ASN A 11 -25.13 18.32 -30.16
N ILE A 12 -25.78 19.16 -30.96
CA ILE A 12 -26.81 20.09 -30.46
C ILE A 12 -28.04 19.31 -29.99
N ILE A 13 -28.49 18.30 -30.74
CA ILE A 13 -29.66 17.49 -30.39
C ILE A 13 -29.41 16.65 -29.12
N LEU A 14 -28.19 16.14 -28.92
CA LEU A 14 -27.84 15.37 -27.73
C LEU A 14 -27.85 16.22 -26.44
N VAL A 15 -27.45 17.50 -26.54
CA VAL A 15 -27.45 18.44 -25.41
C VAL A 15 -28.88 18.89 -25.06
N THR A 16 -29.79 19.03 -26.03
CA THR A 16 -31.18 19.38 -25.75
C THR A 16 -31.96 18.25 -25.07
N VAL A 17 -31.65 16.99 -25.36
CA VAL A 17 -32.32 15.84 -24.72
C VAL A 17 -31.87 15.64 -23.27
N LEU A 18 -30.64 16.03 -22.92
CA LEU A 18 -30.11 15.90 -21.56
C LEU A 18 -30.62 16.99 -20.59
N LEU A 19 -31.13 18.12 -21.09
CA LEU A 19 -31.62 19.24 -20.27
C LEU A 19 -33.10 19.12 -19.88
N LEU A 20 -33.84 18.17 -20.47
CA LEU A 20 -35.28 17.98 -20.23
C LEU A 20 -35.61 16.98 -19.09
N SER A 21 -34.61 16.35 -18.46
CA SER A 21 -34.81 15.35 -17.40
C SER A 21 -34.70 15.90 -15.96
N LEU A 22 -34.56 17.22 -15.76
CA LEU A 22 -34.35 17.84 -14.43
C LEU A 22 -35.61 18.44 -13.78
N PHE A 23 -36.82 18.19 -14.31
CA PHE A 23 -38.05 18.71 -13.72
C PHE A 23 -39.14 17.64 -13.56
N THR A 24 -38.95 16.72 -12.61
CA THR A 24 -40.07 15.99 -12.01
C THR A 24 -39.70 15.41 -10.66
N GLY A 25 -40.39 15.84 -9.59
CA GLY A 25 -40.62 15.00 -8.42
C GLY A 25 -40.09 15.50 -7.08
N CYS A 26 -40.65 16.59 -6.56
CA CYS A 26 -40.70 16.84 -5.12
C CYS A 26 -42.17 16.91 -4.71
N GLN A 27 -42.67 15.94 -3.93
CA GLN A 27 -43.84 16.18 -3.09
C GLN A 27 -43.83 15.29 -1.84
N SER A 28 -43.55 15.95 -0.73
CA SER A 28 -43.70 15.49 0.65
C SER A 28 -45.17 15.41 1.06
N GLN A 29 -45.54 14.38 1.83
CA GLN A 29 -46.81 14.36 2.58
C GLN A 29 -46.58 13.80 3.98
N GLU A 30 -46.39 14.70 4.95
CA GLU A 30 -46.61 14.43 6.36
C GLU A 30 -48.12 14.40 6.63
N SER A 31 -48.58 13.38 7.36
CA SER A 31 -49.89 13.35 7.99
C SER A 31 -49.74 13.10 9.48
N ARG A 32 -50.05 14.14 10.26
CA ARG A 32 -50.28 14.08 11.71
C ARG A 32 -51.65 13.48 12.03
N GLN A 33 -51.70 12.98 13.27
CA GLN A 33 -52.80 13.03 14.24
C GLN A 33 -53.71 11.79 14.36
N LYS A 34 -53.62 11.11 15.51
CA LYS A 34 -54.57 11.30 16.63
C LYS A 34 -54.11 10.58 17.90
N GLU A 35 -54.01 11.35 18.99
CA GLU A 35 -54.14 10.85 20.36
C GLU A 35 -55.61 10.47 20.60
N ASP A 36 -55.83 9.38 21.32
CA ASP A 36 -56.98 9.24 22.20
C ASP A 36 -56.50 8.77 23.57
N THR A 37 -57.06 9.41 24.59
CA THR A 37 -56.67 9.29 26.00
C THR A 37 -57.62 8.33 26.69
N GLN A 38 -57.11 7.30 27.34
CA GLN A 38 -57.87 6.65 28.41
C GLN A 38 -56.97 6.29 29.61
N LYS A 39 -57.24 6.97 30.72
CA LYS A 39 -56.70 6.69 32.05
C LYS A 39 -57.14 5.31 32.52
N SER A 40 -56.19 4.53 33.03
CA SER A 40 -56.43 3.57 34.12
C SER A 40 -55.23 3.60 35.07
N THR A 41 -55.54 3.94 36.30
CA THR A 41 -54.66 3.96 37.47
C THR A 41 -54.36 2.52 37.90
N VAL A 42 -53.09 2.13 37.92
CA VAL A 42 -52.60 1.03 38.77
C VAL A 42 -51.35 1.51 39.47
N ASN A 43 -51.41 1.44 40.79
CA ASN A 43 -50.33 1.70 41.73
C ASN A 43 -49.47 0.43 41.77
N GLU A 44 -48.24 0.47 41.29
CA GLU A 44 -47.31 -0.64 41.43
C GLU A 44 -45.91 -0.14 41.80
N GLN A 45 -45.34 -0.87 42.77
CA GLN A 45 -44.19 -0.54 43.58
C GLN A 45 -42.94 -0.27 42.75
N THR A 46 -42.19 0.74 43.19
CA THR A 46 -40.82 1.03 42.80
C THR A 46 -39.95 -0.22 42.94
N THR A 47 -39.64 -0.85 41.80
CA THR A 47 -38.49 -1.72 41.65
C THR A 47 -37.54 -1.00 40.70
N GLU A 48 -36.43 -0.51 41.23
CA GLU A 48 -35.35 0.04 40.44
C GLU A 48 -34.86 -1.05 39.46
N LYS A 49 -35.17 -0.87 38.18
CA LYS A 49 -34.60 -1.65 37.10
C LYS A 49 -33.13 -1.20 36.95
N PRO A 50 -32.14 -2.10 36.95
CA PRO A 50 -30.76 -1.74 36.62
C PRO A 50 -30.74 -1.03 35.27
N SER A 51 -30.11 0.14 35.21
CA SER A 51 -29.84 0.83 33.96
C SER A 51 -29.11 -0.12 33.01
N GLU A 52 -29.84 -0.68 32.06
CA GLU A 52 -29.29 -1.37 30.92
C GLU A 52 -28.44 -0.32 30.19
N LYS A 53 -27.12 -0.47 30.20
CA LYS A 53 -26.24 0.33 29.34
C LYS A 53 -26.74 0.09 27.93
N SER A 54 -27.34 1.10 27.30
CA SER A 54 -27.55 1.05 25.86
C SER A 54 -26.17 1.03 25.22
N GLU A 55 -25.72 -0.14 24.80
CA GLU A 55 -24.51 -0.22 23.99
C GLU A 55 -24.76 0.58 22.72
N GLU A 56 -23.94 1.61 22.49
CA GLU A 56 -24.01 2.38 21.26
C GLU A 56 -23.81 1.44 20.07
N PRO A 57 -24.58 1.61 18.98
CA PRO A 57 -24.44 0.75 17.82
C PRO A 57 -22.99 0.80 17.29
N PRO A 58 -22.45 -0.33 16.77
CA PRO A 58 -21.08 -0.37 16.31
C PRO A 58 -20.79 0.68 15.24
N ALA A 59 -19.68 1.41 15.40
CA ALA A 59 -19.24 2.37 14.38
C ALA A 59 -18.81 1.63 13.11
N LYS A 60 -19.33 2.06 11.95
CA LYS A 60 -18.96 1.46 10.65
C LYS A 60 -17.65 2.07 10.16
N ILE A 61 -16.69 1.23 9.79
CA ILE A 61 -15.37 1.65 9.31
C ILE A 61 -15.06 0.90 8.01
N THR A 62 -14.64 1.63 6.99
CA THR A 62 -14.20 1.08 5.70
C THR A 62 -12.69 1.20 5.56
N ILE A 63 -12.02 0.11 5.17
CA ILE A 63 -10.57 0.05 5.01
C ILE A 63 -10.22 -0.39 3.58
N LEU A 64 -9.44 0.41 2.86
CA LEU A 64 -8.83 -0.01 1.59
C LEU A 64 -7.41 -0.54 1.83
N THR A 65 -7.19 -1.81 1.53
CA THR A 65 -5.88 -2.45 1.69
C THR A 65 -5.51 -3.30 0.46
N GLY A 66 -4.22 -3.51 0.26
CA GLY A 66 -3.77 -4.42 -0.77
C GLY A 66 -3.76 -5.87 -0.30
N ASN A 67 -3.95 -6.79 -1.23
CA ASN A 67 -4.12 -8.22 -0.99
C ASN A 67 -3.10 -9.01 -1.81
N PHE A 68 -2.18 -9.69 -1.14
CA PHE A 68 -1.16 -10.52 -1.80
C PHE A 68 -1.59 -11.97 -2.01
N ARG A 69 -2.58 -12.46 -1.24
CA ARG A 69 -2.88 -13.90 -1.11
C ARG A 69 -4.34 -14.26 -1.36
N GLY A 70 -5.14 -13.32 -1.85
CA GLY A 70 -6.59 -13.50 -2.04
C GLY A 70 -7.34 -13.73 -0.73
N THR A 71 -6.80 -13.26 0.41
CA THR A 71 -7.44 -13.41 1.71
C THR A 71 -8.72 -12.59 1.79
N ASP A 72 -9.82 -13.19 2.23
CA ASP A 72 -11.04 -12.44 2.58
C ASP A 72 -10.90 -11.84 3.98
N PHE A 73 -10.40 -10.62 4.07
CA PHE A 73 -10.20 -9.91 5.34
C PHE A 73 -11.49 -9.60 6.10
N ASN A 74 -12.67 -9.71 5.48
CA ASN A 74 -13.94 -9.54 6.19
C ASN A 74 -14.32 -10.79 7.00
N ASN A 75 -13.66 -11.92 6.76
CA ASN A 75 -13.96 -13.21 7.38
C ASN A 75 -12.71 -13.85 8.02
N VAL A 76 -11.83 -13.04 8.60
CA VAL A 76 -10.69 -13.52 9.39
C VAL A 76 -10.85 -13.18 10.87
N GLU A 77 -10.30 -14.06 11.72
CA GLU A 77 -10.35 -13.94 13.17
C GLU A 77 -9.79 -12.60 13.69
N THR A 78 -8.74 -12.09 13.06
CA THR A 78 -8.15 -10.79 13.43
C THR A 78 -9.15 -9.65 13.29
N THR A 79 -9.93 -9.60 12.20
CA THR A 79 -10.96 -8.58 11.99
C THR A 79 -12.06 -8.69 13.04
N ARG A 80 -12.53 -9.91 13.34
CA ARG A 80 -13.53 -10.16 14.39
C ARG A 80 -13.07 -9.66 15.75
N ILE A 81 -11.83 -9.98 16.13
CA ILE A 81 -11.26 -9.52 17.41
C ILE A 81 -11.17 -7.99 17.47
N ILE A 82 -10.81 -7.33 16.37
CA ILE A 82 -10.76 -5.86 16.31
C ILE A 82 -12.17 -5.28 16.44
N GLU A 83 -13.15 -5.78 15.69
CA GLU A 83 -14.56 -5.36 15.77
C GLU A 83 -15.08 -5.44 17.20
N GLU A 84 -14.87 -6.57 17.89
CA GLU A 84 -15.30 -6.79 19.28
C GLU A 84 -14.62 -5.84 20.26
N ARG A 85 -13.30 -5.64 20.14
CA ARG A 85 -12.54 -4.80 21.08
C ARG A 85 -12.79 -3.31 20.91
N THR A 86 -13.24 -2.90 19.72
CA THR A 86 -13.42 -1.49 19.38
C THR A 86 -14.87 -1.07 19.24
N ASN A 87 -15.82 -2.01 19.39
CA ASN A 87 -17.23 -1.82 19.07
C ASN A 87 -17.42 -1.22 17.67
N THR A 88 -16.81 -1.85 16.67
CA THR A 88 -16.88 -1.42 15.27
C THR A 88 -17.43 -2.52 14.37
N LYS A 89 -17.89 -2.11 13.18
CA LYS A 89 -18.13 -3.00 12.05
C LYS A 89 -17.22 -2.59 10.91
N ILE A 90 -16.27 -3.46 10.55
CA ILE A 90 -15.24 -3.21 9.57
C ILE A 90 -15.66 -3.81 8.23
N ASN A 91 -15.56 -3.00 7.17
CA ASN A 91 -15.67 -3.41 5.78
C ASN A 91 -14.32 -3.22 5.09
N VAL A 92 -13.64 -4.31 4.76
CA VAL A 92 -12.35 -4.27 4.08
C VAL A 92 -12.57 -4.40 2.58
N ILE A 93 -12.16 -3.36 1.85
CA ILE A 93 -12.03 -3.34 0.40
C ILE A 93 -10.61 -3.79 0.09
N ALA A 94 -10.47 -5.05 -0.30
CA ALA A 94 -9.18 -5.66 -0.59
C ALA A 94 -8.99 -5.81 -2.10
N VAL A 95 -7.90 -5.26 -2.64
CA VAL A 95 -7.54 -5.38 -4.07
C VAL A 95 -6.10 -5.83 -4.20
N SER A 96 -5.70 -6.43 -5.32
CA SER A 96 -4.29 -6.78 -5.54
C SER A 96 -3.38 -5.56 -5.42
N TRP A 97 -2.18 -5.73 -4.87
CA TRP A 97 -1.17 -4.68 -4.81
C TRP A 97 -0.68 -4.25 -6.21
N GLY A 98 0.04 -3.12 -6.27
CA GLY A 98 0.55 -2.53 -7.50
C GLY A 98 -0.49 -1.69 -8.23
N ASP A 99 -0.58 -1.83 -9.55
CA ASP A 99 -1.46 -1.02 -10.39
C ASP A 99 -2.93 -1.14 -10.00
N ALA A 100 -3.39 -2.33 -9.61
CA ALA A 100 -4.78 -2.54 -9.19
C ALA A 100 -5.14 -1.72 -7.95
N TYR A 101 -4.24 -1.63 -6.97
CA TYR A 101 -4.41 -0.80 -5.79
C TYR A 101 -4.43 0.68 -6.15
N SER A 102 -3.41 1.13 -6.87
CA SER A 102 -3.25 2.53 -7.28
C SER A 102 -4.44 3.02 -8.12
N ASN A 103 -4.93 2.19 -9.04
CA ASN A 103 -6.12 2.49 -9.84
C ASN A 103 -7.38 2.58 -8.97
N LYS A 104 -7.58 1.65 -8.03
CA LYS A 104 -8.73 1.67 -7.13
C LYS A 104 -8.73 2.94 -6.25
N GLN A 105 -7.58 3.29 -5.71
CA GLN A 105 -7.36 4.50 -4.92
C GLN A 105 -7.67 5.78 -5.73
N ASN A 106 -7.16 5.88 -6.97
CA ASN A 106 -7.43 7.03 -7.82
C ASN A 106 -8.90 7.16 -8.23
N VAL A 107 -9.59 6.03 -8.48
CA VAL A 107 -11.04 6.03 -8.75
C VAL A 107 -11.83 6.53 -7.54
N MET A 108 -11.53 6.02 -6.34
CA MET A 108 -12.19 6.45 -5.09
C MET A 108 -11.95 7.93 -4.79
N LEU A 109 -10.72 8.41 -5.03
CA LEU A 109 -10.38 9.82 -4.90
C LEU A 109 -11.20 10.69 -5.86
N ALA A 110 -11.27 10.30 -7.14
CA ALA A 110 -12.01 11.04 -8.16
C ALA A 110 -13.54 11.04 -7.91
N SER A 111 -14.08 9.95 -7.37
CA SER A 111 -15.50 9.84 -7.03
C SER A 111 -15.86 10.42 -5.67
N GLN A 112 -14.87 10.85 -4.88
CA GLN A 112 -15.03 11.27 -3.48
C GLN A 112 -15.67 10.19 -2.58
N ASP A 113 -15.54 8.91 -2.98
CA ASP A 113 -16.02 7.74 -2.24
C ASP A 113 -14.82 7.09 -1.54
N LEU A 114 -14.20 7.86 -0.65
CA LEU A 114 -12.99 7.46 0.05
C LEU A 114 -13.31 6.54 1.24
N PRO A 115 -12.46 5.52 1.50
CA PRO A 115 -12.54 4.74 2.73
C PRO A 115 -12.15 5.60 3.94
N ASP A 116 -12.51 5.16 5.14
CA ASP A 116 -12.07 5.81 6.39
C ASP A 116 -10.56 5.62 6.62
N ILE A 117 -10.01 4.48 6.20
CA ILE A 117 -8.59 4.15 6.32
C ILE A 117 -8.08 3.57 5.00
N MET A 118 -6.90 4.00 4.58
CA MET A 118 -6.22 3.46 3.40
C MET A 118 -4.71 3.55 3.56
N ILE A 119 -4.00 2.75 2.77
CA ILE A 119 -2.56 2.84 2.64
C ILE A 119 -2.27 3.81 1.49
N VAL A 120 -1.37 4.76 1.71
CA VAL A 120 -0.84 5.61 0.65
C VAL A 120 0.62 5.23 0.51
N THR A 121 1.05 4.92 -0.71
CA THR A 121 2.42 4.48 -1.00
C THR A 121 3.10 5.47 -1.93
N GLY A 122 4.29 5.92 -1.53
CA GLY A 122 5.13 6.77 -2.36
C GLY A 122 4.86 8.26 -2.16
N THR A 123 5.94 9.04 -2.17
CA THR A 123 5.94 10.46 -1.82
C THR A 123 5.04 11.30 -2.72
N ALA A 124 4.92 10.96 -4.00
CA ALA A 124 4.08 11.71 -4.94
C ALA A 124 2.59 11.62 -4.58
N ASP A 125 2.12 10.42 -4.21
CA ASP A 125 0.73 10.25 -3.79
C ASP A 125 0.51 10.85 -2.41
N GLU A 126 1.44 10.70 -1.46
CA GLU A 126 1.33 11.35 -0.15
C GLU A 126 1.12 12.87 -0.28
N ILE A 127 1.97 13.55 -1.08
CA ILE A 127 1.83 14.99 -1.36
C ILE A 127 0.47 15.28 -2.00
N LYS A 128 0.06 14.52 -3.02
CA LYS A 128 -1.23 14.70 -3.69
C LYS A 128 -2.41 14.65 -2.72
N PHE A 129 -2.41 13.68 -1.81
CA PHE A 129 -3.49 13.50 -0.82
C PHE A 129 -3.46 14.58 0.27
N CYS A 130 -2.28 15.01 0.72
CA CYS A 130 -2.12 16.14 1.63
C CYS A 130 -2.59 17.47 1.00
N ASP A 131 -2.15 17.77 -0.23
CA ASP A 131 -2.51 19.00 -0.96
C ASP A 131 -4.02 19.07 -1.28
N ALA A 132 -4.65 17.92 -1.49
CA ALA A 132 -6.10 17.82 -1.65
C ALA A 132 -6.88 18.14 -0.36
N GLY A 133 -6.23 18.18 0.80
CA GLY A 133 -6.85 18.51 2.08
C GLY A 133 -7.82 17.44 2.61
N ILE A 134 -7.69 16.20 2.15
CA ILE A 134 -8.59 15.08 2.47
C ILE A 134 -8.08 14.15 3.56
N ILE A 135 -6.81 14.27 3.96
CA ILE A 135 -6.21 13.46 5.02
C ILE A 135 -6.26 14.20 6.35
N LEU A 136 -6.63 13.48 7.42
CA LEU A 136 -6.74 14.01 8.76
C LEU A 136 -5.34 14.31 9.36
N PRO A 137 -5.08 15.53 9.87
CA PRO A 137 -3.87 15.82 10.65
C PRO A 137 -3.95 15.10 12.01
N LEU A 138 -3.25 13.97 12.12
CA LEU A 138 -3.25 13.07 13.28
C LEU A 138 -2.70 13.73 14.53
N ASN A 139 -1.77 14.67 14.33
CA ASN A 139 -1.10 15.40 15.39
C ASN A 139 -2.03 16.14 16.35
N LYS A 140 -3.18 16.58 15.86
CA LYS A 140 -4.18 17.30 16.66
C LYS A 140 -4.87 16.44 17.71
N TYR A 141 -4.69 15.11 17.66
CA TYR A 141 -5.37 14.17 18.53
C TYR A 141 -4.45 13.39 19.46
N TRP A 142 -3.16 13.76 19.54
CA TRP A 142 -2.18 13.04 20.36
C TRP A 142 -2.52 12.97 21.85
N ASP A 143 -3.12 14.03 22.40
CA ASP A 143 -3.54 14.07 23.81
C ASP A 143 -4.68 13.08 24.09
N LYS A 144 -5.53 12.82 23.09
CA LYS A 144 -6.67 11.90 23.18
C LYS A 144 -6.27 10.46 22.89
N TYR A 145 -5.41 10.24 21.90
CA TYR A 145 -4.99 8.91 21.43
C TYR A 145 -3.48 8.69 21.62
N THR A 146 -3.07 8.72 22.90
CA THR A 146 -1.65 8.64 23.27
C THR A 146 -0.97 7.34 22.85
N ASN A 147 -1.72 6.26 22.66
CA ASN A 147 -1.22 4.98 22.15
C ASN A 147 -0.65 5.10 20.73
N ILE A 148 -1.27 5.92 19.88
CA ILE A 148 -0.75 6.20 18.53
C ILE A 148 0.53 7.01 18.64
N LYS A 149 0.58 8.06 19.47
CA LYS A 149 1.82 8.84 19.68
C LYS A 149 2.98 7.94 20.14
N LYS A 150 2.70 7.03 21.07
CA LYS A 150 3.69 6.15 21.70
C LYS A 150 4.10 4.97 20.83
N CYS A 151 3.43 4.72 19.70
CA CYS A 151 3.78 3.58 18.87
C CYS A 151 5.08 3.76 18.07
N ARG A 152 5.65 4.97 18.07
CA ARG A 152 6.92 5.35 17.44
C ARG A 152 7.70 6.34 18.29
N SER A 153 9.02 6.40 18.06
CA SER A 153 9.88 7.43 18.66
C SER A 153 9.61 8.84 18.10
N GLU A 154 10.00 9.87 18.87
CA GLU A 154 9.86 11.27 18.46
C GLU A 154 10.61 11.58 17.16
N LYS A 155 11.79 10.98 16.95
CA LYS A 155 12.58 11.10 15.72
C LYS A 155 11.79 10.65 14.49
N ILE A 156 10.99 9.59 14.60
CA ILE A 156 10.13 9.14 13.50
C ILE A 156 9.02 10.14 13.24
N TRP A 157 8.38 10.67 14.28
CA TRP A 157 7.36 11.69 14.10
C TRP A 157 7.92 12.98 13.50
N GLU A 158 9.15 13.35 13.83
CA GLU A 158 9.85 14.49 13.21
C GLU A 158 10.05 14.25 11.70
N ILE A 159 10.52 13.07 11.30
CA ILE A 159 10.68 12.71 9.87
C ILE A 159 9.34 12.69 9.13
N MET A 160 8.27 12.25 9.80
CA MET A 160 6.92 12.17 9.24
C MET A 160 6.19 13.53 9.25
N THR A 161 6.80 14.59 9.76
CA THR A 161 6.20 15.92 9.82
C THR A 161 6.36 16.63 8.48
N TYR A 162 5.23 17.08 7.92
CA TYR A 162 5.17 17.80 6.65
C TYR A 162 5.53 19.28 6.85
N LYS A 163 5.75 20.00 5.74
CA LYS A 163 6.18 21.42 5.74
C LYS A 163 5.23 22.35 6.51
N ASP A 164 3.97 21.97 6.67
CA ASP A 164 2.94 22.69 7.41
C ASP A 164 2.93 22.38 8.92
N GLY A 165 3.85 21.52 9.40
CA GLY A 165 3.96 21.10 10.79
C GLY A 165 3.00 19.98 11.19
N ASN A 166 2.25 19.39 10.25
CA ASN A 166 1.32 18.31 10.54
C ASN A 166 1.90 16.91 10.25
N VAL A 167 1.36 15.92 10.96
CA VAL A 167 1.62 14.50 10.71
C VAL A 167 0.33 13.88 10.20
N TYR A 168 0.36 13.35 8.98
CA TYR A 168 -0.82 12.84 8.28
C TYR A 168 -0.91 11.31 8.23
N PHE A 169 0.23 10.62 8.36
CA PHE A 169 0.32 9.18 8.15
C PHE A 169 0.92 8.48 9.37
N VAL A 170 0.44 7.28 9.66
CA VAL A 170 1.09 6.37 10.61
C VAL A 170 2.02 5.45 9.80
N PRO A 171 3.34 5.51 10.00
CA PRO A 171 4.25 4.63 9.27
C PRO A 171 3.98 3.17 9.65
N THR A 172 3.98 2.28 8.66
CA THR A 172 3.70 0.84 8.85
C THR A 172 4.93 0.02 9.22
N THR A 173 6.14 0.52 8.97
CA THR A 173 7.39 -0.21 9.14
C THR A 173 7.88 -0.19 10.58
N ALA A 174 7.55 -1.21 11.40
CA ALA A 174 7.89 -1.29 12.83
C ALA A 174 9.39 -1.17 13.19
N LYS A 175 10.28 -1.02 12.20
CA LYS A 175 11.72 -1.25 12.34
C LYS A 175 12.59 0.01 12.46
N ILE A 176 12.04 1.22 12.29
CA ILE A 176 12.84 2.46 12.34
C ILE A 176 13.14 2.94 13.78
N ASP A 177 12.68 2.21 14.81
CA ASP A 177 12.96 2.53 16.22
C ASP A 177 14.28 1.93 16.74
N HIS A 178 15.13 1.37 15.87
CA HIS A 178 16.44 0.86 16.25
C HIS A 178 17.57 1.74 15.69
N ASP A 179 18.54 2.07 16.54
CA ASP A 179 19.80 2.75 16.19
C ASP A 179 20.73 1.93 15.27
N ASN A 180 20.22 0.85 14.65
CA ASN A 180 20.96 0.06 13.68
C ASN A 180 20.65 0.57 12.27
N PRO A 181 21.55 1.34 11.64
CA PRO A 181 21.35 1.85 10.28
C PRO A 181 21.41 0.74 9.20
N LEU A 182 21.85 -0.47 9.56
CA LEU A 182 21.98 -1.60 8.64
C LEU A 182 20.79 -2.56 8.82
N MET A 183 19.65 -2.12 8.29
CA MET A 183 18.46 -2.95 8.16
C MET A 183 18.58 -3.82 6.91
N VAL A 184 19.28 -4.96 7.01
CA VAL A 184 19.38 -5.92 5.91
C VAL A 184 18.09 -6.76 5.88
N ASP A 185 17.17 -6.44 4.95
CA ASP A 185 15.90 -7.16 4.77
C ASP A 185 16.00 -8.32 3.76
N SER A 186 17.06 -8.32 2.94
CA SER A 186 17.38 -9.35 1.96
C SER A 186 18.89 -9.51 1.80
N GLY A 187 19.32 -10.69 1.35
CA GLY A 187 20.72 -10.98 1.04
C GLY A 187 20.83 -12.17 0.09
N PRO A 188 21.97 -12.33 -0.60
CA PRO A 188 22.15 -13.40 -1.57
C PRO A 188 22.09 -14.77 -0.86
N LEU A 189 21.32 -15.68 -1.47
CA LEU A 189 21.26 -17.09 -1.08
C LEU A 189 21.85 -17.93 -2.21
N TYR A 190 22.60 -18.98 -1.85
CA TYR A 190 23.27 -19.83 -2.84
C TYR A 190 23.14 -21.32 -2.50
N ARG A 191 23.32 -22.16 -3.52
CA ARG A 191 23.32 -23.62 -3.41
C ARG A 191 24.73 -24.13 -3.07
N LYS A 192 25.04 -24.22 -1.78
CA LYS A 192 26.34 -24.71 -1.31
C LYS A 192 26.68 -26.09 -1.86
N ASP A 193 25.71 -26.99 -1.95
CA ASP A 193 25.88 -28.34 -2.48
C ASP A 193 26.29 -28.35 -3.96
N TRP A 194 25.87 -27.36 -4.75
CA TRP A 194 26.31 -27.22 -6.14
C TRP A 194 27.75 -26.71 -6.23
N LEU A 195 28.15 -25.77 -5.36
CA LEU A 195 29.54 -25.33 -5.26
C LEU A 195 30.46 -26.50 -4.89
N ASP A 196 30.08 -27.26 -3.85
CA ASP A 196 30.85 -28.41 -3.38
C ASP A 196 30.97 -29.50 -4.47
N LYS A 197 29.90 -29.77 -5.25
CA LYS A 197 29.91 -30.70 -6.39
C LYS A 197 30.95 -30.32 -7.45
N PHE A 198 31.16 -29.03 -7.67
CA PHE A 198 32.08 -28.50 -8.67
C PHE A 198 33.46 -28.12 -8.12
N GLY A 199 33.67 -28.26 -6.80
CA GLY A 199 34.91 -27.83 -6.13
C GLY A 199 35.12 -26.31 -6.22
N LEU A 200 34.03 -25.54 -6.20
CA LEU A 200 34.05 -24.08 -6.24
C LEU A 200 33.94 -23.51 -4.83
N ASP A 201 34.66 -22.41 -4.58
CA ASP A 201 34.55 -21.64 -3.35
C ASP A 201 33.35 -20.68 -3.38
N ILE A 202 32.99 -20.14 -2.20
CA ILE A 202 31.98 -19.09 -2.09
C ILE A 202 32.56 -17.82 -2.76
N PRO A 203 31.85 -17.20 -3.73
CA PRO A 203 32.38 -16.06 -4.45
C PRO A 203 32.46 -14.83 -3.54
N THR A 204 33.58 -14.12 -3.63
CA THR A 204 33.90 -12.89 -2.91
C THR A 204 34.07 -11.68 -3.83
N THR A 205 34.15 -11.93 -5.15
CA THR A 205 34.22 -10.89 -6.19
C THR A 205 33.14 -11.09 -7.25
N LEU A 206 32.86 -10.05 -8.04
CA LEU A 206 31.91 -10.14 -9.16
C LEU A 206 32.38 -11.11 -10.26
N ASP A 207 33.69 -11.24 -10.47
CA ASP A 207 34.23 -12.19 -11.43
C ASP A 207 34.02 -13.64 -10.96
N GLU A 208 34.32 -13.94 -9.69
CA GLU A 208 34.03 -15.25 -9.08
C GLU A 208 32.53 -15.55 -9.08
N TYR A 209 31.69 -14.54 -8.84
CA TYR A 209 30.24 -14.67 -8.91
C TYR A 209 29.79 -15.05 -10.33
N TYR A 210 30.39 -14.46 -11.37
CA TYR A 210 30.12 -14.85 -12.76
C TYR A 210 30.60 -16.27 -13.06
N GLU A 211 31.78 -16.69 -12.57
CA GLU A 211 32.29 -18.05 -12.77
C GLU A 211 31.39 -19.11 -12.13
N VAL A 212 30.90 -18.84 -10.91
CA VAL A 212 29.90 -19.67 -10.24
C VAL A 212 28.61 -19.75 -11.06
N ALA A 213 28.13 -18.61 -11.56
CA ALA A 213 26.91 -18.59 -12.36
C ALA A 213 27.06 -19.38 -13.67
N ASP A 214 28.18 -19.22 -14.37
CA ASP A 214 28.49 -20.00 -15.57
C ASP A 214 28.54 -21.50 -15.29
N ALA A 215 29.19 -21.91 -14.19
CA ALA A 215 29.27 -23.30 -13.79
C ALA A 215 27.89 -23.89 -13.49
N VAL A 216 27.05 -23.18 -12.74
CA VAL A 216 25.69 -23.62 -12.40
C VAL A 216 24.81 -23.77 -13.64
N SER A 217 24.91 -22.87 -14.62
CA SER A 217 24.12 -22.97 -15.84
C SER A 217 24.63 -24.02 -16.84
N ASN A 218 25.93 -24.36 -16.81
CA ASN A 218 26.55 -25.19 -17.86
C ASN A 218 27.04 -26.57 -17.41
N ARG A 219 27.12 -26.86 -16.10
CA ARG A 219 27.71 -28.12 -15.59
C ARG A 219 26.69 -29.09 -14.99
N ASP A 220 25.41 -28.93 -15.32
CA ASP A 220 24.33 -29.84 -14.89
C ASP A 220 24.36 -30.13 -13.38
N PRO A 221 24.19 -29.09 -12.54
CA PRO A 221 24.31 -29.23 -11.10
C PRO A 221 23.24 -30.16 -10.51
N ASP A 222 22.06 -30.23 -11.11
CA ASP A 222 20.97 -31.12 -10.70
C ASP A 222 21.03 -32.52 -11.33
N GLY A 223 21.89 -32.74 -12.33
CA GLY A 223 22.23 -34.07 -12.86
C GLY A 223 21.18 -34.65 -13.80
N ASN A 224 20.34 -33.80 -14.40
CA ASN A 224 19.21 -34.20 -15.23
C ASN A 224 19.58 -34.31 -16.73
N ASN A 225 20.83 -33.99 -17.09
CA ASN A 225 21.37 -33.91 -18.45
C ASN A 225 20.63 -32.92 -19.37
N LYS A 226 20.04 -31.88 -18.81
CA LYS A 226 19.38 -30.78 -19.53
C LYS A 226 20.00 -29.46 -19.11
N LYS A 227 20.00 -28.52 -20.04
CA LYS A 227 20.41 -27.15 -19.78
C LYS A 227 19.19 -26.32 -19.39
N ASP A 228 18.67 -26.57 -18.19
CA ASP A 228 17.47 -25.90 -17.64
C ASP A 228 17.68 -25.32 -16.23
N THR A 229 18.91 -25.35 -15.72
CA THR A 229 19.26 -24.70 -14.45
C THR A 229 19.57 -23.21 -14.63
N PHE A 230 18.80 -22.37 -13.95
CA PHE A 230 19.04 -20.93 -13.85
C PHE A 230 20.02 -20.64 -12.70
N ALA A 231 21.13 -19.97 -13.02
CA ALA A 231 22.16 -19.65 -12.04
C ALA A 231 21.79 -18.51 -11.08
N ILE A 232 21.14 -17.48 -11.60
CA ILE A 232 20.74 -16.30 -10.84
C ILE A 232 19.25 -16.13 -11.03
N ILE A 233 18.51 -16.10 -9.92
CA ILE A 233 17.07 -15.92 -9.92
C ILE A 233 16.75 -14.75 -9.00
N GLY A 234 16.01 -13.79 -9.55
CA GLY A 234 15.44 -12.68 -8.82
C GLY A 234 13.93 -12.86 -8.61
N CYS A 235 13.41 -12.29 -7.54
CA CYS A 235 11.97 -12.13 -7.32
C CYS A 235 11.70 -10.64 -7.08
N LEU A 236 10.50 -10.17 -7.41
CA LEU A 236 10.08 -8.76 -7.26
C LEU A 236 10.78 -7.80 -8.25
N GLY A 237 11.06 -6.57 -7.81
CA GLY A 237 11.66 -5.51 -8.61
C GLY A 237 13.17 -5.66 -8.79
N LEU A 238 13.75 -4.76 -9.59
CA LEU A 238 15.18 -4.82 -9.97
C LEU A 238 16.10 -4.74 -8.74
N MET A 239 15.77 -3.90 -7.76
CA MET A 239 16.56 -3.73 -6.55
C MET A 239 16.41 -4.91 -5.58
N GLU A 240 15.21 -5.47 -5.45
CA GLU A 240 14.98 -6.64 -4.59
C GLU A 240 15.65 -7.89 -5.17
N ALA A 241 15.69 -7.99 -6.50
CA ALA A 241 16.25 -9.13 -7.20
C ALA A 241 17.79 -9.13 -7.27
N PHE A 242 18.42 -7.95 -7.41
CA PHE A 242 19.85 -7.84 -7.71
C PHE A 242 20.56 -6.73 -6.93
N GLY A 243 19.99 -6.31 -5.79
CA GLY A 243 20.50 -5.21 -4.98
C GLY A 243 21.95 -5.39 -4.55
N GLU A 244 22.40 -6.62 -4.35
CA GLU A 244 23.79 -6.97 -4.03
C GLU A 244 24.75 -6.66 -5.18
N VAL A 245 24.34 -6.89 -6.43
CA VAL A 245 25.13 -6.55 -7.61
C VAL A 245 25.23 -5.05 -7.73
N PHE A 246 24.11 -4.33 -7.66
CA PHE A 246 24.13 -2.86 -7.69
C PHE A 246 24.95 -2.26 -6.54
N SER A 247 24.87 -2.84 -5.34
CA SER A 247 25.67 -2.43 -4.18
C SER A 247 27.16 -2.65 -4.41
N ALA A 248 27.57 -3.73 -5.10
CA ALA A 248 28.97 -3.95 -5.47
C ALA A 248 29.51 -2.90 -6.46
N PHE A 249 28.63 -2.30 -7.26
CA PHE A 249 28.93 -1.13 -8.10
C PHE A 249 28.75 0.22 -7.37
N GLY A 250 28.39 0.20 -6.09
CA GLY A 250 28.21 1.40 -5.27
C GLY A 250 26.97 2.22 -5.62
N VAL A 251 25.94 1.60 -6.19
CA VAL A 251 24.71 2.28 -6.61
C VAL A 251 23.45 1.65 -6.03
N GLN A 252 22.40 2.46 -5.89
CA GLN A 252 21.07 2.03 -5.43
C GLN A 252 20.01 2.52 -6.40
N PRO A 253 19.67 1.76 -7.46
CA PRO A 253 18.58 2.10 -8.36
C PRO A 253 17.26 2.37 -7.62
N ASP A 254 16.42 3.19 -8.23
CA ASP A 254 15.10 3.63 -7.75
C ASP A 254 15.13 4.47 -6.46
N ASN A 255 16.32 4.68 -5.89
CA ASN A 255 16.54 5.47 -4.69
C ASN A 255 17.42 6.69 -4.96
N TRP A 256 17.26 7.69 -4.09
CA TRP A 256 18.22 8.77 -3.97
C TRP A 256 19.34 8.33 -3.04
N MET A 257 20.58 8.67 -3.41
CA MET A 257 21.77 8.29 -2.67
C MET A 257 22.70 9.51 -2.53
N GLU A 258 23.50 9.51 -1.47
CA GLU A 258 24.59 10.48 -1.33
C GLU A 258 25.81 9.99 -2.13
N LYS A 259 26.39 10.88 -2.93
CA LYS A 259 27.64 10.66 -3.66
C LYS A 259 28.42 11.97 -3.65
N ASP A 260 29.64 11.93 -3.10
CA ASP A 260 30.53 13.09 -3.01
C ASP A 260 29.89 14.33 -2.32
N GLY A 261 29.03 14.09 -1.33
CA GLY A 261 28.31 15.14 -0.60
C GLY A 261 27.08 15.71 -1.32
N GLU A 262 26.74 15.19 -2.49
CA GLU A 262 25.53 15.56 -3.23
C GLU A 262 24.51 14.42 -3.23
N ILE A 263 23.22 14.79 -3.23
CA ILE A 263 22.12 13.83 -3.37
C ILE A 263 21.87 13.60 -4.86
N VAL A 264 22.11 12.37 -5.31
CA VAL A 264 21.98 11.97 -6.72
C VAL A 264 20.99 10.81 -6.86
N PHE A 265 20.32 10.73 -8.01
CA PHE A 265 19.40 9.63 -8.27
C PHE A 265 20.16 8.40 -8.75
N GLY A 266 20.06 7.28 -8.01
CA GLY A 266 20.87 6.08 -8.23
C GLY A 266 20.67 5.46 -9.61
N SER A 267 19.44 5.43 -10.14
CA SER A 267 19.17 4.89 -11.48
C SER A 267 19.85 5.69 -12.61
N ALA A 268 20.20 6.96 -12.38
CA ALA A 268 20.81 7.83 -13.37
C ALA A 268 22.35 7.81 -13.35
N GLN A 269 22.96 7.05 -12.44
CA GLN A 269 24.42 7.00 -12.30
C GLN A 269 25.08 6.15 -13.40
N PRO A 270 26.28 6.52 -13.90
CA PRO A 270 27.02 5.71 -14.87
C PRO A 270 27.28 4.27 -14.40
N GLU A 271 27.54 4.07 -13.12
CA GLU A 271 27.84 2.76 -12.53
C GLU A 271 26.62 1.81 -12.59
N THR A 272 25.40 2.35 -12.56
CA THR A 272 24.17 1.57 -12.78
C THR A 272 24.16 0.94 -14.17
N LYS A 273 24.69 1.63 -15.19
CA LYS A 273 24.82 1.06 -16.54
C LYS A 273 25.83 -0.09 -16.58
N GLU A 274 26.92 0.02 -15.83
CA GLU A 274 27.92 -1.06 -15.76
C GLU A 274 27.40 -2.28 -14.99
N ALA A 275 26.65 -2.07 -13.90
CA ALA A 275 25.93 -3.13 -13.20
C ALA A 275 24.94 -3.86 -14.12
N LEU A 276 24.17 -3.11 -14.92
CA LEU A 276 23.24 -3.69 -15.89
C LEU A 276 23.96 -4.49 -17.00
N LYS A 277 25.14 -4.04 -17.46
CA LYS A 277 25.96 -4.81 -18.40
C LYS A 277 26.45 -6.11 -17.78
N PHE A 278 26.88 -6.09 -16.52
CA PHE A 278 27.27 -7.29 -15.78
C PHE A 278 26.09 -8.27 -15.68
N LEU A 279 24.93 -7.82 -15.21
CA LEU A 279 23.71 -8.65 -15.13
C LEU A 279 23.33 -9.23 -16.50
N LYS A 280 23.35 -8.40 -17.55
CA LYS A 280 23.09 -8.86 -18.92
C LYS A 280 24.06 -9.96 -19.35
N LYS A 281 25.36 -9.82 -19.05
CA LYS A 281 26.37 -10.83 -19.36
C LYS A 281 26.06 -12.13 -18.60
N SER A 282 25.79 -12.05 -17.30
CA SER A 282 25.54 -13.19 -16.42
C SER A 282 24.24 -13.93 -16.70
N MET A 283 23.23 -13.24 -17.25
CA MET A 283 21.90 -13.82 -17.54
C MET A 283 21.78 -14.42 -18.95
N ILE A 284 22.60 -14.00 -19.93
CA ILE A 284 22.53 -14.49 -21.32
C ILE A 284 23.30 -15.80 -21.50
N THR A 285 24.25 -16.12 -20.61
CA THR A 285 24.97 -17.40 -20.62
C THR A 285 24.18 -18.58 -20.04
N ALA A 286 23.00 -18.32 -19.46
CA ALA A 286 22.04 -19.34 -19.01
C ALA A 286 21.27 -19.97 -20.18
#